data_AF-A0A183LPT8-F1
#
_entry.id   AF-A0A183LPT8-F1
#
_cell.length_a   1.000
_cell.length_b   1.000
_cell.length_c   1.000
_cell.angle_alpha   90.00
_cell.angle_beta   90.00
_cell.angle_gamma   90.00
#
_symmetry.space_group_name_H-M   'P 1'
#
loop_
_entity.id
_entity.type
_entity.pdbx_description
1 polymer ?
#
loop_
_entity_poly.entity_id
_entity_poly.type
_entity_poly.pdbx_seq_one_letter_code
_entity_poly.pdbx_strand_id
1 'polypeptide(L)'
;MVLSLPIEQINKCQLTDCLKLFLEKEEMVGQCRWHCPTCNTRRDASKWIELWKLPTYLIIHLKRFRYECGNWRKQTTNVDFPIECLDMSSFIVGPKLHSSEYALYSVLNHRGTMESGHYTTFCRNIRDGRWYEYDDENVSLLDKNEIQNDNAYILFYELLPRVGVFFENTHSMLR
;
A
#
# COMPACT_ATOMS: atom_id res chain seq x y z
N MET A 1 -9.37 -5.01 -2.02
CA MET A 1 -9.49 -3.55 -2.28
C MET A 1 -8.11 -3.05 -2.66
N VAL A 2 -7.98 -2.15 -3.63
CA VAL A 2 -6.70 -1.54 -4.02
C VAL A 2 -6.76 -0.05 -3.71
N LEU A 3 -5.79 0.47 -2.94
CA LEU A 3 -5.62 1.90 -2.69
C LEU A 3 -4.39 2.38 -3.46
N SER A 4 -4.54 3.40 -4.30
CA SER A 4 -3.42 3.97 -5.07
C SER A 4 -3.02 5.31 -4.45
N LEU A 5 -2.01 5.28 -3.59
CA LEU A 5 -1.66 6.38 -2.71
C LEU A 5 -0.69 7.35 -3.40
N PRO A 6 -0.95 8.67 -3.32
CA PRO A 6 0.01 9.69 -3.73
C PRO A 6 1.21 9.76 -2.78
N ILE A 7 2.35 10.21 -3.30
CA ILE A 7 3.58 10.44 -2.54
C ILE A 7 4.05 11.87 -2.81
N GLU A 8 3.91 12.78 -1.86
CA GLU A 8 4.29 14.18 -2.05
C GLU A 8 5.70 14.53 -1.57
N GLN A 9 6.17 13.89 -0.51
CA GLN A 9 7.50 14.18 0.05
C GLN A 9 8.59 13.60 -0.84
N ILE A 10 9.68 14.34 -1.03
CA ILE A 10 10.73 13.95 -1.99
C ILE A 10 11.65 12.87 -1.40
N ASN A 11 12.06 13.02 -0.14
CA ASN A 11 13.14 12.19 0.44
C ASN A 11 12.61 10.94 1.16
N LYS A 12 11.84 11.12 2.23
CA LYS A 12 11.31 10.04 3.06
C LYS A 12 9.95 10.44 3.61
N CYS A 13 8.99 9.53 3.65
CA CYS A 13 7.70 9.71 4.32
C CYS A 13 7.21 8.40 4.95
N GLN A 14 6.18 8.47 5.79
CA GLN A 14 5.49 7.28 6.30
C GLN A 14 4.35 6.90 5.37
N LEU A 15 4.01 5.61 5.28
CA LEU A 15 2.83 5.12 4.58
C LEU A 15 1.55 5.79 5.09
N THR A 16 1.49 6.10 6.38
CA THR A 16 0.39 6.84 7.00
C THR A 16 0.22 8.24 6.44
N ASP A 17 1.30 8.89 6.01
CA ASP A 17 1.23 10.22 5.40
C ASP A 17 0.61 10.13 4.01
N CYS A 18 0.99 9.12 3.24
CA CYS A 18 0.37 8.80 1.95
C CYS A 18 -1.12 8.47 2.07
N LEU A 19 -1.51 7.75 3.13
CA LEU A 19 -2.93 7.45 3.43
C LEU A 19 -3.71 8.71 3.79
N LYS A 20 -3.16 9.58 4.66
CA LYS A 20 -3.80 10.86 5.02
C LYS A 20 -4.03 11.71 3.78
N LEU A 21 -3.01 11.86 2.94
CA LEU A 21 -3.10 12.63 1.70
C LEU A 21 -4.14 12.05 0.74
N PHE A 22 -4.25 10.72 0.64
CA PHE A 22 -5.26 10.07 -0.20
C PHE A 22 -6.71 10.35 0.25
N LEU A 23 -6.92 10.53 1.55
CA LEU A 23 -8.24 10.76 2.16
C LEU A 23 -8.55 12.24 2.37
N GLU A 24 -7.58 13.12 2.11
CA GLU A 24 -7.73 14.55 2.25
C GLU A 24 -8.73 15.11 1.24
N LYS A 25 -9.39 16.20 1.65
CA LYS A 25 -10.32 16.95 0.82
C LYS A 25 -9.55 17.67 -0.30
N GLU A 26 -9.88 17.35 -1.55
CA GLU A 26 -9.36 18.04 -2.74
C GLU A 26 -10.39 19.02 -3.31
N GLU A 27 -9.92 20.15 -3.83
CA GLU A 27 -10.77 21.15 -4.49
C GLU A 27 -10.69 21.00 -6.02
N MET A 28 -11.85 20.74 -6.63
CA MET A 28 -12.03 20.54 -8.07
C MET A 28 -12.27 21.90 -8.75
N VAL A 29 -11.20 22.65 -9.00
CA VAL A 29 -11.24 24.00 -9.58
C VAL A 29 -10.64 24.06 -11.00
N GLY A 30 -10.82 25.19 -11.68
CA GLY A 30 -10.22 25.44 -13.00
C GLY A 30 -10.65 24.43 -14.07
N GLN A 31 -9.70 23.70 -14.65
CA GLN A 31 -9.97 22.69 -15.67
C GLN A 31 -10.64 21.42 -15.10
N CYS A 32 -10.49 21.17 -13.79
CA CYS A 32 -11.00 20.00 -13.08
C CYS A 32 -12.43 20.19 -12.54
N ARG A 33 -13.09 21.31 -12.81
CA ARG A 33 -14.46 21.59 -12.30
C ARG A 33 -15.45 20.45 -12.54
N TRP A 34 -16.22 20.13 -11.51
CA TRP A 34 -17.26 19.10 -11.56
C TRP A 34 -18.49 19.59 -12.33
N HIS A 35 -19.10 18.70 -13.11
CA HIS A 35 -20.35 19.00 -13.81
C HIS A 35 -21.56 18.76 -12.89
N CYS A 36 -22.17 19.85 -12.42
CA CYS A 36 -23.31 19.78 -11.52
C CYS A 36 -24.60 19.43 -12.30
N PRO A 37 -25.28 18.29 -12.01
CA PRO A 37 -26.50 17.91 -12.70
C PRO A 37 -27.67 18.86 -12.39
N THR A 38 -27.69 19.48 -11.21
CA THR A 38 -28.74 20.45 -10.82
C THR A 38 -28.59 21.79 -11.53
N CYS A 39 -27.35 22.29 -11.69
CA CYS A 39 -27.09 23.55 -12.39
C CYS A 39 -26.93 23.38 -13.91
N ASN A 40 -26.78 22.14 -14.39
CA ASN A 40 -26.42 21.79 -15.76
C ASN A 40 -25.18 22.54 -16.29
N THR A 41 -24.15 22.70 -15.45
CA THR A 41 -22.90 23.40 -15.82
C THR A 41 -21.74 23.01 -14.91
N ARG A 42 -20.51 23.38 -15.29
CA ARG A 42 -19.29 23.13 -14.50
C ARG A 42 -19.16 24.10 -13.32
N ARG A 43 -18.93 23.57 -12.13
CA ARG A 43 -18.77 24.32 -10.88
C ARG A 43 -17.53 23.87 -10.12
N ASP A 44 -16.98 24.78 -9.34
CA ASP A 44 -16.00 24.42 -8.32
C ASP A 44 -16.72 23.53 -7.30
N ALA A 45 -16.05 22.47 -6.87
CA ALA A 45 -16.60 21.49 -5.94
C ALA A 45 -15.49 20.92 -5.08
N SER A 46 -15.85 20.46 -3.90
CA SER A 46 -14.95 19.70 -3.05
C SER A 46 -15.19 18.20 -3.23
N LYS A 47 -14.12 17.42 -3.27
CA LYS A 47 -14.16 15.95 -3.37
C LYS A 47 -13.25 15.35 -2.31
N TRP A 48 -13.66 14.22 -1.73
CA TRP A 48 -12.85 13.44 -0.80
C TRP A 48 -13.27 11.97 -0.88
N ILE A 49 -12.48 11.10 -0.28
CA ILE A 49 -12.73 9.67 -0.21
C ILE A 49 -12.74 9.27 1.27
N GLU A 50 -13.69 8.42 1.65
CA GLU A 50 -13.75 7.84 2.99
C GLU A 50 -13.72 6.31 2.88
N LEU A 51 -13.01 5.66 3.80
CA LEU A 51 -13.01 4.20 3.89
C LEU A 51 -14.17 3.76 4.79
N TRP A 52 -15.17 3.10 4.20
CA TRP A 52 -16.32 2.61 4.95
C TRP A 52 -16.06 1.25 5.61
N LYS A 53 -15.42 0.33 4.89
CA LYS A 53 -15.12 -1.03 5.36
C LYS A 53 -13.79 -1.49 4.76
N LEU A 54 -13.01 -2.24 5.53
CA LEU A 54 -11.76 -2.81 5.05
C LEU A 54 -11.91 -4.27 4.55
N PRO A 55 -11.14 -4.69 3.53
CA PRO A 55 -11.14 -6.06 3.02
C PRO A 55 -10.25 -6.99 3.85
N THR A 56 -10.39 -8.31 3.72
CA THR A 56 -9.40 -9.26 4.28
C THR A 56 -8.00 -9.06 3.68
N TYR A 57 -7.93 -8.79 2.37
CA TYR A 57 -6.69 -8.49 1.66
C TYR A 57 -6.68 -7.05 1.16
N LEU A 58 -5.75 -6.27 1.69
CA LEU A 58 -5.54 -4.88 1.34
C LEU A 58 -4.32 -4.77 0.44
N ILE A 59 -4.50 -4.20 -0.75
CA ILE A 59 -3.43 -3.96 -1.70
C ILE A 59 -3.20 -2.45 -1.74
N ILE A 60 -1.96 -2.04 -1.53
CA ILE A 60 -1.57 -0.63 -1.55
C ILE A 60 -0.57 -0.43 -2.69
N HIS A 61 -0.96 0.38 -3.67
CA HIS A 61 -0.09 0.82 -4.76
C HIS A 61 0.47 2.20 -4.42
N LEU A 62 1.79 2.33 -4.45
CA LEU A 62 2.50 3.60 -4.29
C LEU A 62 2.66 4.27 -5.67
N LYS A 63 1.99 5.42 -5.89
CA LYS A 63 2.00 6.15 -7.17
C LYS A 63 3.36 6.82 -7.44
N ARG A 64 4.38 6.01 -7.75
CA ARG A 64 5.75 6.48 -7.95
C ARG A 64 5.98 7.17 -9.29
N PHE A 65 5.21 6.90 -10.32
CA PHE A 65 5.44 7.50 -11.64
C PHE A 65 4.64 8.77 -11.81
N ARG A 66 5.36 9.86 -12.12
CA ARG A 66 4.79 11.16 -12.45
C ARG A 66 5.20 11.56 -13.85
N TYR A 67 4.28 12.17 -14.58
CA TYR A 67 4.59 12.75 -15.88
C TYR A 67 4.91 14.23 -15.69
N GLU A 68 6.18 14.59 -15.91
CA GLU A 68 6.71 15.93 -15.68
C GLU A 68 7.50 16.38 -16.90
N CYS A 69 7.25 17.59 -17.39
CA CYS A 69 7.98 18.20 -18.51
C CYS A 69 8.10 17.29 -19.77
N GLY A 70 7.07 16.50 -20.07
CA GLY A 70 7.04 15.63 -21.25
C GLY A 70 7.67 14.24 -21.06
N ASN A 71 8.14 13.89 -19.86
CA ASN A 71 8.77 12.61 -19.57
C ASN A 71 8.20 11.97 -18.30
N TRP A 72 8.21 10.63 -18.24
CA TRP A 72 7.90 9.92 -17.00
C TRP A 72 9.11 9.92 -16.08
N ARG A 73 8.89 10.23 -14.81
CA ARG A 73 9.90 10.17 -13.75
C ARG A 73 9.39 9.29 -12.63
N LYS A 74 10.24 8.36 -12.18
CA LYS A 74 9.99 7.54 -11.00
C LYS A 74 10.43 8.31 -9.75
N GLN A 75 9.52 8.44 -8.78
CA GLN A 75 9.79 8.89 -7.43
C GLN A 75 10.46 7.77 -6.63
N THR A 76 11.70 8.01 -6.23
CA THR A 76 12.51 7.13 -5.39
C THR A 76 12.41 7.48 -3.91
N THR A 77 11.33 8.15 -3.50
CA THR A 77 11.05 8.46 -2.09
C THR A 77 11.04 7.19 -1.26
N ASN A 78 11.75 7.21 -0.14
CA ASN A 78 11.73 6.10 0.81
C ASN A 78 10.41 6.18 1.61
N VAL A 79 9.47 5.29 1.29
CA VAL A 79 8.18 5.20 2.01
C VAL A 79 8.34 4.13 3.06
N ASP A 80 8.30 4.52 4.33
CA ASP A 80 8.40 3.62 5.47
C ASP A 80 7.01 3.01 5.75
N PHE A 81 6.91 1.69 5.72
CA PHE A 81 5.62 0.97 5.84
C PHE A 81 5.67 -0.13 6.92
N PRO A 82 4.66 -0.27 7.80
CA PRO A 82 4.72 -1.29 8.86
C PRO A 82 4.71 -2.72 8.32
N ILE A 83 5.65 -3.58 8.75
CA ILE A 83 5.70 -4.98 8.28
C ILE A 83 4.75 -5.88 9.08
N GLU A 84 4.72 -5.77 10.41
CA GLU A 84 3.96 -6.71 11.25
C GLU A 84 2.56 -6.19 11.61
N CYS A 85 2.41 -4.88 11.81
CA CYS A 85 1.13 -4.27 12.20
C CYS A 85 0.95 -2.89 11.58
N LEU A 86 0.13 -2.81 10.54
CA LEU A 86 -0.44 -1.58 10.00
C LEU A 86 -1.85 -1.40 10.60
N ASP A 87 -2.01 -0.43 11.51
CA ASP A 87 -3.32 -0.08 12.07
C ASP A 87 -4.06 0.91 11.16
N MET A 88 -5.18 0.46 10.61
CA MET A 88 -6.06 1.25 9.75
C MET A 88 -7.25 1.87 10.51
N SER A 89 -7.35 1.66 11.82
CA SER A 89 -8.53 2.03 12.63
C SER A 89 -8.87 3.52 12.59
N SER A 90 -7.87 4.38 12.40
CA SER A 90 -8.03 5.84 12.32
C SER A 90 -8.55 6.34 10.97
N PHE A 91 -8.54 5.49 9.94
CA PHE A 91 -8.93 5.85 8.57
C PHE A 91 -10.32 5.34 8.17
N ILE A 92 -10.99 4.56 9.03
CA ILE A 92 -12.31 3.98 8.77
C ILE A 92 -13.40 4.84 9.42
N VAL A 93 -14.43 5.20 8.65
CA VAL A 93 -15.61 5.93 9.13
C VAL A 93 -16.76 4.98 9.49
N GLY A 94 -16.84 3.83 8.83
CA GLY A 94 -17.85 2.82 9.11
C GLY A 94 -17.64 2.06 10.43
N PRO A 95 -18.54 1.12 10.75
CA PRO A 95 -18.53 0.43 12.04
C PRO A 95 -17.32 -0.49 12.20
N LYS A 96 -16.64 -0.39 13.34
CA LYS A 96 -15.44 -1.16 13.70
C LYS A 96 -15.81 -2.53 14.30
N LEU A 97 -16.45 -3.37 13.51
CA LEU A 97 -16.94 -4.69 13.96
C LEU A 97 -15.84 -5.76 14.05
N HIS A 98 -14.71 -5.53 13.37
CA HIS A 98 -13.59 -6.46 13.28
C HIS A 98 -12.26 -5.72 13.53
N SER A 99 -11.18 -6.48 13.62
CA SER A 99 -9.82 -5.94 13.60
C SER A 99 -9.62 -5.00 12.40
N SER A 100 -8.75 -4.00 12.59
CA SER A 100 -8.31 -3.07 11.54
C SER A 100 -6.79 -3.13 11.35
N GLU A 101 -6.16 -4.15 11.92
CA GLU A 101 -4.72 -4.35 11.87
C GLU A 101 -4.35 -5.29 10.73
N TYR A 102 -3.30 -4.97 10.00
CA TYR A 102 -2.80 -5.79 8.89
C TYR A 102 -1.34 -6.15 9.06
N ALA A 103 -0.96 -7.35 8.63
CA ALA A 103 0.43 -7.74 8.46
C ALA A 103 0.79 -7.78 6.98
N LEU A 104 1.97 -7.27 6.64
CA LEU A 104 2.55 -7.38 5.32
C LEU A 104 2.91 -8.85 5.05
N TYR A 105 2.58 -9.34 3.87
CA TYR A 105 2.97 -10.68 3.44
C TYR A 105 3.69 -10.69 2.09
N SER A 106 3.58 -9.62 1.30
CA SER A 106 4.34 -9.48 0.06
C SER A 106 4.60 -8.02 -0.32
N VAL A 107 5.70 -7.79 -1.03
CA VAL A 107 6.07 -6.51 -1.63
C VAL A 107 6.48 -6.77 -3.08
N LEU A 108 5.78 -6.15 -4.03
CA LEU A 108 6.26 -6.06 -5.41
C LEU A 108 7.20 -4.85 -5.50
N ASN A 109 8.44 -5.11 -5.87
CA ASN A 109 9.46 -4.09 -6.12
C ASN A 109 9.55 -3.80 -7.62
N HIS A 110 9.88 -2.56 -7.96
CA HIS A 110 10.21 -2.16 -9.31
C HIS A 110 11.55 -1.42 -9.31
N ARG A 111 12.49 -1.79 -10.17
CA ARG A 111 13.78 -1.11 -10.41
C ARG A 111 13.78 -0.54 -11.83
N GLY A 112 14.37 0.64 -12.07
CA GLY A 112 14.40 1.27 -13.40
C GLY A 112 13.35 2.37 -13.63
N THR A 113 13.08 2.68 -14.90
CA THR A 113 12.17 3.75 -15.35
C THR A 113 10.80 3.20 -15.74
N MET A 114 9.88 4.07 -16.18
CA MET A 114 8.56 3.64 -16.65
C MET A 114 8.67 2.80 -17.93
N GLU A 115 9.61 3.15 -18.82
CA GLU A 115 9.78 2.56 -20.14
C GLU A 115 10.64 1.29 -20.12
N SER A 116 11.53 1.16 -19.14
CA SER A 116 12.41 -0.01 -18.98
C SER A 116 12.75 -0.21 -17.52
N GLY A 117 12.42 -1.38 -17.00
CA GLY A 117 12.62 -1.72 -15.61
C GLY A 117 12.53 -3.21 -15.36
N HIS A 118 12.67 -3.58 -14.09
CA HIS A 118 12.68 -4.95 -13.62
C HIS A 118 11.83 -5.08 -12.36
N TYR A 119 11.01 -6.12 -12.30
CA TYR A 119 10.13 -6.38 -11.16
C TYR A 119 10.63 -7.60 -10.40
N THR A 120 10.79 -7.46 -9.08
CA THR A 120 11.05 -8.58 -8.17
C THR A 120 9.99 -8.59 -7.09
N THR A 121 9.79 -9.73 -6.42
CA THR A 121 8.80 -9.84 -5.34
C THR A 121 9.44 -10.35 -4.08
N PHE A 122 9.19 -9.68 -2.96
CA PHE A 122 9.47 -10.21 -1.63
C PHE A 122 8.21 -10.87 -1.09
N CYS A 123 8.29 -12.11 -0.62
CA CYS A 123 7.14 -12.80 -0.04
C CYS A 123 7.52 -13.47 1.27
N ARG A 124 6.62 -13.39 2.25
CA ARG A 124 6.70 -14.17 3.48
C ARG A 124 6.14 -15.56 3.23
N ASN A 125 6.97 -16.57 3.36
CA ASN A 125 6.54 -17.96 3.26
C ASN A 125 5.68 -18.31 4.49
N ILE A 126 4.46 -18.79 4.24
CA ILE A 126 3.50 -19.15 5.30
C ILE A 126 3.94 -20.35 6.15
N ARG A 127 4.84 -21.20 5.63
CA ARG A 127 5.24 -22.46 6.31
C ARG A 127 6.30 -22.24 7.38
N ASP A 128 7.28 -21.38 7.12
CA ASP A 128 8.40 -21.11 8.03
C ASP A 128 8.42 -19.67 8.56
N GLY A 129 7.54 -18.80 8.05
CA GLY A 129 7.44 -17.40 8.43
C GLY A 129 8.58 -16.51 7.94
N ARG A 130 9.51 -17.02 7.12
CA ARG A 130 10.68 -16.30 6.59
C ARG A 130 10.36 -15.57 5.30
N TRP A 131 11.20 -14.60 4.96
CA TRP A 131 11.07 -13.80 3.74
C TRP A 131 12.02 -14.31 2.66
N TYR A 132 11.54 -14.28 1.42
CA TYR A 132 12.30 -14.68 0.24
C TYR A 132 12.15 -13.61 -0.83
N GLU A 133 13.23 -13.34 -1.57
CA GLU A 133 13.18 -12.60 -2.83
C GLU A 133 12.97 -13.59 -3.98
N TYR A 134 12.01 -13.26 -4.84
CA TYR A 134 11.72 -13.95 -6.09
C TYR A 134 12.11 -13.00 -7.22
N ASP A 135 13.21 -13.32 -7.88
CA ASP A 135 13.81 -12.60 -9.00
C ASP A 135 13.88 -13.54 -10.21
N ASP A 136 12.81 -13.53 -11.02
CA ASP A 136 12.56 -14.48 -12.11
C ASP A 136 12.68 -15.95 -11.66
N GLU A 137 13.61 -16.72 -12.23
CA GLU A 137 13.88 -18.11 -11.84
C GLU A 137 14.65 -18.25 -10.51
N ASN A 138 15.18 -17.15 -9.97
CA ASN A 138 16.03 -17.17 -8.79
C ASN A 138 15.21 -16.87 -7.53
N VAL A 139 15.35 -17.74 -6.52
CA VAL A 139 14.72 -17.57 -5.21
C VAL A 139 15.80 -17.60 -4.14
N SER A 140 15.87 -16.56 -3.33
CA SER A 140 16.87 -16.39 -2.28
C SER A 140 16.22 -16.04 -0.95
N LEU A 141 16.87 -16.42 0.16
CA LEU A 141 16.46 -15.98 1.49
C LEU A 141 16.74 -14.48 1.64
N LEU A 142 15.76 -13.72 2.15
CA LEU A 142 15.85 -12.27 2.31
C LEU A 142 15.93 -11.90 3.79
N ASP A 143 16.85 -10.99 4.15
CA ASP A 143 16.87 -10.42 5.50
C ASP A 143 15.68 -9.47 5.68
N LYS A 144 15.02 -9.55 6.84
CA LYS A 144 13.85 -8.71 7.13
C LYS A 144 14.15 -7.20 7.03
N ASN A 145 15.41 -6.80 7.25
CA ASN A 145 15.84 -5.40 7.14
C ASN A 145 15.87 -4.89 5.69
N GLU A 146 15.94 -5.78 4.69
CA GLU A 146 15.99 -5.43 3.26
C GLU A 146 14.61 -5.19 2.65
N ILE A 147 13.55 -5.62 3.35
CA ILE A 147 12.16 -5.45 2.90
C ILE A 147 11.83 -3.95 2.71
N GLN A 148 12.35 -3.09 3.59
CA GLN A 148 12.22 -1.64 3.48
C GLN A 148 13.20 -1.10 2.43
N ASN A 149 12.68 -0.65 1.29
CA ASN A 149 13.49 -0.02 0.26
C ASN A 149 12.66 0.93 -0.61
N ASP A 150 13.35 1.75 -1.40
CA ASP A 150 12.76 2.74 -2.31
C ASP A 150 12.21 2.14 -3.63
N ASN A 151 12.42 0.84 -3.87
CA ASN A 151 11.87 0.11 -5.00
C ASN A 151 10.50 -0.51 -4.70
N ALA A 152 10.09 -0.60 -3.44
CA ALA A 152 8.76 -1.09 -3.04
C ALA A 152 7.66 -0.32 -3.79
N TYR A 153 6.86 -1.01 -4.59
CA TYR A 153 5.90 -0.41 -5.52
C TYR A 153 4.45 -0.78 -5.19
N ILE A 154 4.18 -2.06 -4.91
CA ILE A 154 2.88 -2.53 -4.43
C ILE A 154 3.09 -3.34 -3.15
N LEU A 155 2.36 -2.98 -2.10
CA LEU A 155 2.37 -3.64 -0.80
C LEU A 155 1.11 -4.50 -0.66
N PHE A 156 1.30 -5.74 -0.20
CA PHE A 156 0.21 -6.69 0.01
C PHE A 156 0.08 -7.00 1.50
N TYR A 157 -1.07 -6.62 2.04
CA TYR A 157 -1.42 -6.71 3.45
C TYR A 157 -2.58 -7.69 3.65
N GLU A 158 -2.50 -8.48 4.71
CA GLU A 158 -3.55 -9.40 5.17
C GLU A 158 -4.05 -8.99 6.56
N LEU A 159 -5.37 -9.00 6.73
CA LEU A 159 -6.03 -8.64 7.99
C LEU A 159 -5.64 -9.62 9.11
N LEU A 160 -5.37 -9.08 10.30
CA LEU A 160 -5.08 -9.84 11.51
C LEU A 160 -6.35 -10.07 12.35
N PRO A 161 -6.50 -11.22 13.04
CA PRO A 161 -5.64 -12.40 12.90
C PRO A 161 -5.80 -13.02 11.51
N ARG A 162 -4.71 -13.56 10.96
CA ARG A 162 -4.69 -14.12 9.60
C ARG A 162 -5.79 -15.17 9.44
N VAL A 163 -6.59 -15.03 8.40
CA VAL A 163 -7.68 -15.97 8.12
C VAL A 163 -7.08 -17.23 7.49
N GLY A 164 -6.93 -18.29 8.29
CA GLY A 164 -6.67 -19.64 7.75
C GLY A 164 -5.22 -20.14 7.79
N VAL A 165 -4.43 -19.79 8.80
CA VAL A 165 -3.18 -20.52 9.10
C VAL A 165 -3.32 -21.22 10.45
N PHE A 166 -3.79 -22.47 10.40
CA PHE A 166 -3.79 -23.51 11.43
C PHE A 166 -3.73 -23.08 12.92
N PHE A 167 -4.86 -23.24 13.61
CA PHE A 167 -4.90 -23.58 15.03
C PHE A 167 -4.37 -25.01 15.25
N GLU A 168 -3.11 -25.29 14.90
CA GLU A 168 -2.35 -26.50 15.29
C GLU A 168 -0.87 -26.04 15.29
N ASN A 169 -0.22 -25.68 16.41
CA ASN A 169 0.04 -26.49 17.58
C ASN A 169 0.15 -25.62 18.85
N THR A 170 -0.91 -25.59 19.65
CA THR A 170 -0.76 -25.50 21.11
C THR A 170 -0.55 -26.93 21.63
N HIS A 171 0.71 -27.35 21.78
CA HIS A 171 1.21 -28.27 22.82
C HIS A 171 2.56 -28.90 22.42
N SER A 172 3.65 -28.29 22.87
CA SER A 172 4.84 -29.03 23.30
C SER A 172 5.53 -28.27 24.44
N MET A 173 4.79 -27.99 25.51
CA MET A 173 5.36 -28.10 26.85
C MET A 173 5.27 -29.57 27.27
N LEU A 174 6.33 -30.05 27.95
CA LEU A 174 6.61 -31.40 28.46
C LEU A 174 7.54 -32.24 27.57
N ARG A 175 8.85 -32.00 27.71
CA ARG A 175 9.78 -32.93 28.37
C ARG A 175 10.98 -32.17 28.91
#